data_AF-A0A1Q7NG59-F1
#
_entry.id   AF-A0A1Q7NG59-F1
#
_cell.length_a   1.000
_cell.length_b   1.000
_cell.length_c   1.000
_cell.angle_alpha   90.00
_cell.angle_beta   90.00
_cell.angle_gamma   90.00
#
_symmetry.space_group_name_H-M   'P 1'
#
loop_
_entity.id
_entity.type
_entity.pdbx_description
1 polymer ?
#
loop_
_entity_poly.entity_id
_entity_poly.type
_entity_poly.pdbx_seq_one_letter_code
_entity_poly.pdbx_strand_id
1 'polypeptide(L)'
;MRYRGRKVRYVANQLVVCLKPEFSRDSDAQQQVMSALPERSAIEEGFDELGIALVNLPERSDLFEILKELETKNVVAFAEPNFLDTAS
;
A
#
# COMPACT_ATOMS: atom_id res chain seq x y z
N MET A 1 -1.65 -11.13 -13.21
CA MET A 1 -2.89 -11.12 -12.39
C MET A 1 -3.93 -10.23 -13.07
N ARG A 2 -5.23 -10.37 -12.73
CA ARG A 2 -6.23 -9.34 -13.06
C ARG A 2 -6.48 -8.47 -11.81
N TYR A 3 -6.33 -7.16 -11.92
CA TYR A 3 -6.69 -6.19 -10.89
C TYR A 3 -7.74 -5.25 -11.47
N ARG A 4 -8.90 -5.11 -10.80
CA ARG A 4 -10.05 -4.31 -11.26
C ARG A 4 -10.42 -4.58 -12.74
N GLY A 5 -10.39 -5.85 -13.15
CA GLY A 5 -10.74 -6.30 -14.51
C GLY A 5 -9.63 -6.17 -15.57
N ARG A 6 -8.48 -5.56 -15.26
CA ARG A 6 -7.37 -5.38 -16.22
C ARG A 6 -6.23 -6.36 -15.94
N LYS A 7 -5.58 -6.87 -17.00
CA LYS A 7 -4.34 -7.65 -16.86
C LYS A 7 -3.22 -6.67 -16.48
N VAL A 8 -2.59 -6.90 -15.33
CA VAL A 8 -1.54 -6.03 -14.78
C VAL A 8 -0.30 -6.85 -14.43
N ARG A 9 0.85 -6.17 -14.46
CA ARG A 9 2.12 -6.61 -13.88
C ARG A 9 2.42 -5.72 -12.68
N TYR A 10 3.02 -6.29 -11.65
CA TYR A 10 3.34 -5.59 -10.42
C TYR A 10 4.59 -6.23 -9.80
N VAL A 11 5.23 -5.50 -8.89
CA VAL A 11 6.34 -6.02 -8.08
C VAL A 11 5.78 -6.89 -6.96
N ALA A 12 6.25 -8.13 -6.87
CA ALA A 12 5.76 -9.07 -5.87
C ALA A 12 6.02 -8.53 -4.46
N ASN A 13 5.04 -8.69 -3.56
CA ASN A 13 5.13 -8.27 -2.16
C ASN A 13 5.35 -6.75 -1.97
N GLN A 14 5.01 -5.91 -2.94
CA GLN A 14 5.06 -4.46 -2.79
C GLN A 14 3.69 -3.82 -2.95
N LEU A 15 3.42 -2.87 -2.06
CA LEU A 15 2.23 -2.04 -2.06
C LEU A 15 2.60 -0.57 -2.10
N VAL A 16 1.80 0.20 -2.83
CA VAL A 16 1.72 1.65 -2.68
C VAL A 16 0.52 1.92 -1.78
N VAL A 17 0.76 2.60 -0.66
CA VAL A 17 -0.30 3.07 0.24
C VAL A 17 -0.27 4.58 0.26
N CYS A 18 -1.44 5.18 0.07
CA CYS A 18 -1.62 6.62 0.11
C CYS A 18 -2.61 6.97 1.23
N LEU A 19 -2.20 7.84 2.14
CA LEU A 19 -3.05 8.44 3.15
C LEU A 19 -3.91 9.54 2.54
N LYS A 20 -5.04 9.85 3.17
CA LYS A 20 -5.82 11.03 2.79
C LYS A 20 -5.00 12.30 3.06
N PRO A 21 -5.18 13.38 2.29
CA PRO A 21 -4.36 14.58 2.39
C PRO A 21 -4.27 15.16 3.81
N GLU A 22 -5.38 15.11 4.56
CA GLU A 22 -5.46 15.56 5.95
C GLU A 22 -4.61 14.74 6.93
N PHE A 23 -4.19 13.53 6.55
CA PHE A 23 -3.35 12.61 7.34
C PHE A 23 -1.94 12.43 6.76
N SER A 24 -1.58 13.16 5.70
CA SER A 24 -0.32 12.98 4.95
C SER A 24 0.95 12.97 5.82
N ARG A 25 0.95 13.78 6.89
CA ARG A 25 2.06 13.91 7.86
C ARG A 25 1.70 13.42 9.27
N ASP A 26 0.62 12.66 9.40
CA ASP A 26 0.11 12.18 10.69
C ASP A 26 0.76 10.85 11.06
N SER A 27 1.58 10.85 12.13
CA SER A 27 2.29 9.66 12.61
C SER A 27 1.35 8.57 13.12
N ASP A 28 0.20 8.94 13.69
CA ASP A 28 -0.78 7.99 14.19
C ASP A 28 -1.52 7.33 13.03
N ALA A 29 -1.81 8.08 11.96
CA ALA A 29 -2.35 7.51 10.72
C ALA A 29 -1.36 6.53 10.06
N GLN A 30 -0.08 6.89 10.00
CA GLN A 30 0.97 5.97 9.53
C GLN A 30 1.03 4.70 10.38
N GLN A 31 0.96 4.82 11.71
CA GLN A 31 0.96 3.66 12.62
C GLN A 31 -0.30 2.80 12.46
N GLN A 32 -1.47 3.39 12.20
CA GLN A 32 -2.69 2.65 11.90
C GLN A 32 -2.55 1.82 10.63
N VAL A 33 -1.92 2.37 9.58
CA VAL A 33 -1.62 1.61 8.37
C VAL A 33 -0.64 0.48 8.69
N MET A 34 0.47 0.77 9.36
CA MET A 34 1.49 -0.25 9.65
C MET A 34 0.96 -1.40 10.53
N SER A 35 0.04 -1.13 11.44
CA SER A 35 -0.60 -2.17 12.26
C SER A 35 -1.62 -3.02 11.51
N ALA A 36 -2.08 -2.57 10.34
CA ALA A 36 -2.95 -3.32 9.43
C ALA A 36 -2.17 -4.28 8.52
N LEU A 37 -0.84 -4.15 8.48
CA LEU A 37 0.03 -4.94 7.63
C LEU A 37 0.56 -6.18 8.38
N PRO A 38 0.94 -7.24 7.67
CA PRO A 38 1.60 -8.40 8.28
C PRO A 38 2.84 -8.00 9.06
N GLU A 39 3.14 -8.74 10.14
CA GLU A 39 4.38 -8.56 10.89
C GLU A 39 5.60 -8.63 9.96
N ARG A 40 6.57 -7.74 10.19
CA ARG A 40 7.78 -7.54 9.36
C ARG A 40 7.56 -6.82 8.03
N SER A 41 6.37 -6.28 7.79
CA SER A 41 6.21 -5.28 6.72
C SER A 41 7.03 -4.03 7.04
N ALA A 42 7.58 -3.40 6.01
CA ALA A 42 8.44 -2.24 6.17
C ALA A 42 8.15 -1.19 5.09
N ILE A 43 8.21 0.09 5.48
CA ILE A 43 8.24 1.19 4.53
C ILE A 43 9.62 1.18 3.87
N GLU A 44 9.66 0.99 2.56
CA GLU A 44 10.89 1.09 1.76
C GLU A 44 11.19 2.54 1.42
N GLU A 45 10.18 3.29 0.99
CA GLU A 45 10.27 4.69 0.61
C GLU A 45 8.99 5.43 1.01
N GLY A 46 9.13 6.66 1.49
CA GLY A 46 8.03 7.50 1.93
C GLY A 46 8.11 8.89 1.32
N PHE A 47 6.95 9.44 0.95
CA PHE A 47 6.76 10.78 0.44
C PHE A 47 5.77 11.49 1.36
N ASP A 48 6.24 11.93 2.53
CA ASP A 48 5.40 12.49 3.60
C ASP A 48 4.58 13.71 3.15
N GLU A 49 5.08 14.49 2.20
CA GLU A 49 4.33 15.64 1.65
C GLU A 49 3.11 15.22 0.83
N LEU A 50 3.14 14.01 0.28
CA LEU A 50 2.07 13.44 -0.53
C LEU A 50 1.27 12.38 0.24
N GLY A 51 1.71 12.00 1.44
CA GLY A 51 1.11 10.91 2.23
C GLY A 51 1.27 9.54 1.58
N ILE A 52 2.27 9.34 0.72
CA ILE A 52 2.47 8.10 -0.05
C ILE A 52 3.62 7.31 0.56
N ALA A 53 3.44 6.00 0.72
CA ALA A 53 4.48 5.08 1.14
C ALA A 53 4.54 3.86 0.21
N LEU A 54 5.74 3.49 -0.21
CA LEU A 54 6.05 2.19 -0.78
C LEU A 54 6.36 1.23 0.37
N VAL A 55 5.63 0.12 0.43
CA VAL A 55 5.70 -0.86 1.51
C VAL A 55 6.11 -2.22 0.95
N ASN A 56 7.16 -2.80 1.54
CA ASN A 56 7.52 -4.20 1.37
C ASN A 56 6.76 -5.07 2.35
N LEU A 57 6.17 -6.14 1.83
CA LEU A 57 5.48 -7.17 2.58
C LEU A 57 6.37 -8.40 2.73
N PRO A 58 6.16 -9.21 3.79
CA PRO A 58 6.78 -10.52 3.91
C PRO A 58 6.42 -11.42 2.72
N GLU A 59 7.30 -12.38 2.41
CA GLU A 59 7.00 -13.41 1.43
C GLU A 59 5.71 -14.18 1.78
N ARG A 60 4.96 -14.57 0.75
CA ARG A 60 3.68 -15.31 0.87
C ARG A 60 2.54 -14.53 1.54
N SER A 61 2.70 -13.22 1.72
CA SER A 61 1.59 -12.34 2.10
C SER A 61 0.45 -12.43 1.09
N ASP A 62 -0.78 -12.55 1.57
CA ASP A 62 -1.96 -12.45 0.71
C ASP A 62 -2.27 -10.99 0.42
N LEU A 63 -1.81 -10.53 -0.75
CA LEU A 63 -1.97 -9.15 -1.20
C LEU A 63 -3.44 -8.71 -1.23
N PHE A 64 -4.37 -9.61 -1.56
CA PHE A 64 -5.78 -9.23 -1.69
C PHE A 64 -6.45 -9.02 -0.34
N GLU A 65 -6.16 -9.87 0.64
CA GLU A 65 -6.68 -9.71 2.00
C GLU A 65 -6.12 -8.44 2.64
N ILE A 66 -4.83 -8.14 2.43
CA ILE A 66 -4.20 -6.90 2.93
C ILE A 66 -4.85 -5.66 2.30
N LEU A 67 -5.08 -5.69 0.98
CA LEU A 67 -5.73 -4.57 0.30
C LEU A 67 -7.16 -4.33 0.82
N LYS A 68 -7.94 -5.40 1.05
CA LYS A 68 -9.28 -5.28 1.66
C LYS A 68 -9.20 -4.68 3.06
N GLU A 69 -8.25 -5.13 3.88
CA GLU A 69 -8.07 -4.62 5.24
C GLU A 69 -7.71 -3.13 5.22
N LEU A 70 -6.80 -2.71 4.33
CA LEU A 70 -6.42 -1.31 4.15
C LEU A 70 -7.58 -0.44 3.64
N GLU A 71 -8.44 -0.96 2.77
CA GLU A 71 -9.65 -0.27 2.30
C GLU A 71 -10.63 0.06 3.45
N THR A 72 -10.57 -0.65 4.58
CA THR A 72 -11.39 -0.33 5.76
C THR A 72 -10.85 0.83 6.59
N LYS A 73 -9.57 1.21 6.40
CA LYS A 73 -8.94 2.26 7.20
C LYS A 73 -9.39 3.62 6.71
N ASN A 74 -10.04 4.38 7.59
CA ASN A 74 -10.53 5.72 7.27
C ASN A 74 -9.41 6.72 6.94
N VAL A 75 -8.16 6.43 7.31
CA VAL A 75 -6.99 7.27 7.00
C VAL A 75 -6.41 7.01 5.60
N VAL A 76 -6.74 5.87 4.98
CA VAL A 76 -6.22 5.47 3.66
C VAL A 76 -7.08 6.09 2.57
N ALA A 77 -6.44 6.79 1.62
CA ALA A 77 -7.08 7.27 0.39
C ALA A 77 -7.15 6.14 -0.64
N PHE A 78 -6.05 5.41 -0.83
CA PHE A 78 -6.00 4.19 -1.62
C PHE A 78 -4.82 3.30 -1.21
N ALA A 79 -4.95 2.02 -1.51
CA ALA A 79 -3.85 1.08 -1.48
C ALA A 79 -3.91 0.22 -2.76
N GLU A 80 -2.76 -0.01 -3.38
CA GLU A 80 -2.68 -0.83 -4.59
C GLU A 80 -1.32 -1.53 -4.72
N PRO A 81 -1.24 -2.62 -5.51
CA PRO A 81 0.05 -3.21 -5.86
C PRO A 81 0.96 -2.19 -6.53
N ASN A 82 2.27 -2.26 -6.28
CA ASN A 82 3.24 -1.47 -7.04
C ASN A 82 3.27 -1.96 -8.49
N PHE A 83 2.53 -1.29 -9.38
CA PHE A 83 2.41 -1.68 -10.78
C PHE A 83 3.70 -1.39 -11.54
N LEU A 84 4.09 -2.36 -12.36
CA LEU A 84 5.16 -2.14 -13.33
C LEU A 84 4.55 -1.44 -14.53
N ASP A 85 5.06 -0.25 -14.84
CA ASP A 85 4.72 0.39 -16.11
C ASP A 85 5.13 -0.55 -17.24
N THR A 86 4.21 -0.77 -18.17
CA THR A 86 4.44 -1.62 -19.35
C THR A 86 4.61 -0.78 -20.61
N ALA A 87 4.75 0.54 -20.46
CA ALA A 87 5.22 1.41 -21.53
C ALA A 87 6.52 0.85 -22.12
N SER A 88 6.36 0.22 -23.29
CA SER A 88 7.42 -0.15 -24.22
C SER A 88 7.28 0.76 -25.42
#